data_AF-A0A498NNH1-F1
#
_entry.id   AF-A0A498NNH1-F1
#
_cell.length_a   1.000
_cell.length_b   1.000
_cell.length_c   1.000
_cell.angle_alpha   90.00
_cell.angle_beta   90.00
_cell.angle_gamma   90.00
#
_symmetry.space_group_name_H-M   'P 1'
#
loop_
_entity.id
_entity.type
_entity.pdbx_description
1 polymer ?
#
loop_
_entity_poly.entity_id
_entity_poly.type
_entity_poly.pdbx_seq_one_letter_code
_entity_poly.pdbx_strand_id
1 'polypeptide(L)'
;MRLVVLQFLAGFFGALSSVFLLGSLGSDYWLMASESCGDAAHFKLWRVTKVCVPAYLSHAPVSGLPNSVLTSDSATVQRAFWCVIFVLGVILVMIGGFVTICATPGTSHRLYETGGAFFITGGILIMSVVMLFAVWVQVSDSLERYGLQRRRLVCPSLQLSVHYGPSFMLAPTAAFLCLLTGLLLLLIPSVRRASARECKDTENQPLSLREECV
;
A
#
# COMPACT_ATOMS: atom_id res chain seq x y z
N MET A 1 -7.71 32.15 5.47
CA MET A 1 -7.07 31.48 4.31
C MET A 1 -6.34 30.15 4.62
N ARG A 2 -5.56 30.05 5.70
CA ARG A 2 -4.73 28.85 6.01
C ARG A 2 -5.52 27.54 6.15
N LEU A 3 -6.73 27.58 6.73
CA LEU A 3 -7.55 26.39 6.98
C LEU A 3 -8.08 25.75 5.68
N VAL A 4 -8.51 26.58 4.72
CA VAL A 4 -9.02 26.14 3.42
C VAL A 4 -7.92 25.43 2.61
N VAL A 5 -6.69 25.96 2.67
CA VAL A 5 -5.53 25.34 1.99
C VAL A 5 -5.21 23.98 2.59
N LEU A 6 -5.24 23.85 3.93
CA LEU A 6 -5.01 22.57 4.61
C LEU A 6 -6.09 21.53 4.24
N GLN A 7 -7.36 21.93 4.20
CA GLN A 7 -8.47 21.05 3.78
C GLN A 7 -8.32 20.59 2.33
N PHE A 8 -7.97 21.51 1.43
CA PHE A 8 -7.75 21.18 0.02
C PHE A 8 -6.58 20.21 -0.16
N LEU A 9 -5.44 20.47 0.49
CA LEU A 9 -4.27 19.59 0.43
C LEU A 9 -4.57 18.21 1.01
N ALA A 10 -5.25 18.14 2.16
CA ALA A 10 -5.66 16.88 2.77
C ALA A 10 -6.59 16.09 1.84
N GLY A 11 -7.56 16.75 1.21
CA GLY A 11 -8.46 16.12 0.23
C GLY A 11 -7.71 15.59 -1.00
N PHE A 12 -6.80 16.38 -1.56
CA PHE A 12 -6.00 16.00 -2.74
C PHE A 12 -5.09 14.80 -2.45
N PHE A 13 -4.31 14.84 -1.37
CA PHE A 13 -3.43 13.73 -1.01
C PHE A 13 -4.22 12.48 -0.60
N GLY A 14 -5.36 12.65 0.07
CA GLY A 14 -6.25 11.55 0.43
C GLY A 14 -6.82 10.86 -0.81
N ALA A 15 -7.32 11.63 -1.78
CA ALA A 15 -7.85 11.09 -3.04
C ALA A 15 -6.76 10.38 -3.85
N LEU A 16 -5.57 10.99 -3.98
CA LEU A 16 -4.44 10.39 -4.69
C LEU A 16 -4.02 9.07 -4.03
N SER A 17 -3.98 9.03 -2.70
CA SER A 17 -3.68 7.80 -1.97
C SER A 17 -4.71 6.70 -2.23
N SER A 18 -6.01 7.01 -2.15
CA SER A 18 -7.08 6.03 -2.41
C SER A 18 -6.98 5.43 -3.80
N VAL A 19 -6.67 6.24 -4.83
CA VAL A 19 -6.45 5.74 -6.20
C VAL A 19 -5.26 4.79 -6.26
N PHE A 20 -4.15 5.12 -5.59
CA PHE A 20 -2.97 4.24 -5.55
C PHE A 20 -3.21 2.95 -4.77
N LEU A 21 -3.99 2.98 -3.67
CA LEU A 21 -4.37 1.79 -2.92
C LEU A 21 -5.28 0.87 -3.74
N LEU A 22 -6.29 1.42 -4.43
CA LEU A 22 -7.17 0.66 -5.31
C LEU A 22 -6.40 0.08 -6.50
N GLY A 23 -5.49 0.87 -7.09
CA GLY A 23 -4.60 0.39 -8.13
C GLY A 23 -3.71 -0.75 -7.66
N SER A 24 -3.14 -0.65 -6.45
CA SER A 24 -2.30 -1.70 -5.85
C SER A 24 -3.09 -2.96 -5.48
N LEU A 25 -4.36 -2.82 -5.07
CA LEU A 25 -5.25 -3.96 -4.77
C LEU A 25 -5.74 -4.65 -6.04
N GLY A 26 -6.06 -3.90 -7.10
CA GLY A 26 -6.59 -4.44 -8.36
C GLY A 26 -5.53 -5.00 -9.30
N SER A 27 -4.25 -4.76 -9.01
CA SER A 27 -3.13 -5.30 -9.77
C SER A 27 -2.42 -6.36 -8.94
N ASP A 28 -2.71 -7.63 -9.19
CA ASP A 28 -2.08 -8.80 -8.56
C ASP A 28 -0.57 -8.93 -8.87
N TYR A 29 0.09 -7.86 -9.31
CA TYR A 29 1.46 -7.78 -9.81
C TYR A 29 2.45 -7.34 -8.73
N TRP A 30 2.30 -7.78 -7.48
CA TRP A 30 3.26 -7.44 -6.42
C TRP A 30 4.65 -8.07 -6.69
N LEU A 31 4.68 -9.25 -7.32
CA LEU A 31 5.89 -9.96 -7.73
C LEU A 31 5.74 -10.47 -9.17
N MET A 32 6.64 -10.04 -10.05
CA MET A 32 6.79 -10.58 -11.41
C MET A 32 8.08 -11.41 -11.48
N ALA A 33 7.94 -12.69 -11.81
CA ALA A 33 9.06 -13.54 -12.15
C ALA A 33 9.12 -13.67 -13.67
N SER A 34 10.25 -13.30 -14.29
CA SER A 34 10.49 -13.55 -15.70
C SER A 34 11.52 -14.66 -15.86
N GLU A 35 11.21 -15.63 -16.70
CA GLU A 35 12.11 -16.71 -17.06
C GLU A 35 12.56 -16.56 -18.51
N SER A 36 13.87 -16.53 -18.73
CA SER A 36 14.47 -16.71 -20.06
C SER A 36 15.29 -18.00 -20.08
N CYS A 37 15.00 -18.89 -21.04
CA CYS A 37 15.83 -20.06 -21.33
C CYS A 37 16.60 -19.77 -22.64
N GLY A 38 17.92 -19.88 -22.59
CA GLY A 38 18.80 -19.73 -23.75
C GLY A 38 19.26 -21.09 -24.25
N ASP A 39 18.76 -21.53 -25.40
CA ASP A 39 19.18 -22.81 -25.99
C ASP A 39 20.58 -22.69 -26.60
N ALA A 40 21.52 -23.46 -26.05
CA ALA A 40 22.70 -23.88 -26.80
C ALA A 40 22.33 -25.16 -27.57
N ALA A 41 22.23 -25.03 -28.89
CA ALA A 41 22.08 -26.09 -29.89
C ALA A 41 20.65 -26.61 -30.18
N HIS A 42 19.90 -25.92 -31.04
CA HIS A 42 19.72 -26.39 -32.42
C HIS A 42 19.08 -25.29 -33.29
N PHE A 43 19.68 -25.08 -34.45
CA PHE A 43 19.30 -24.14 -35.50
C PHE A 43 17.87 -24.40 -36.02
N LYS A 44 16.90 -23.56 -35.64
CA LYS A 44 15.88 -22.95 -36.53
C LYS A 44 14.86 -22.10 -35.76
N LEU A 45 14.98 -20.78 -35.92
CA LEU A 45 13.90 -19.80 -35.88
C LEU A 45 12.92 -19.84 -34.67
N TRP A 46 13.42 -19.87 -33.43
CA TRP A 46 12.57 -19.68 -32.25
C TRP A 46 12.71 -18.27 -31.67
N ARG A 47 11.61 -17.54 -31.77
CA ARG A 47 11.29 -16.32 -31.02
C ARG A 47 11.64 -16.58 -29.55
N VAL A 48 12.47 -15.74 -28.92
CA VAL A 48 12.67 -15.76 -27.45
C VAL A 48 11.31 -15.44 -26.83
N THR A 49 10.51 -16.46 -26.53
CA THR A 49 9.21 -16.29 -25.87
C THR A 49 9.48 -16.03 -24.40
N LYS A 50 9.57 -14.74 -24.03
CA LYS A 50 9.43 -14.33 -22.64
C LYS A 50 8.01 -14.67 -22.21
N VAL A 51 7.86 -15.80 -21.52
CA VAL A 51 6.58 -16.16 -20.94
C VAL A 51 6.52 -15.49 -19.58
N CYS A 52 5.67 -14.48 -19.45
CA CYS A 52 5.34 -13.89 -18.16
C CYS A 52 4.43 -14.88 -17.42
N VAL A 53 5.02 -15.72 -16.56
CA VAL A 53 4.24 -16.54 -15.62
C VAL A 53 4.16 -15.74 -14.33
N PRO A 54 2.96 -15.42 -13.85
CA PRO A 54 2.85 -14.70 -12.60
C PRO A 54 3.43 -15.56 -11.47
N ALA A 55 4.11 -14.91 -10.51
CA ALA A 55 4.85 -15.60 -9.44
C ALA A 55 3.97 -16.53 -8.58
N TYR A 56 2.64 -16.37 -8.63
CA TYR A 56 1.67 -17.24 -7.96
C TYR A 56 1.42 -18.58 -8.70
N LEU A 57 1.63 -18.66 -10.02
CA LEU A 57 1.49 -19.89 -10.82
C LEU A 57 2.77 -20.72 -10.88
N SER A 58 3.89 -20.22 -10.35
CA SER A 58 5.16 -20.96 -10.25
C SER A 58 5.11 -22.09 -9.22
N HIS A 59 4.09 -22.10 -8.35
CA HIS A 59 3.80 -23.16 -7.38
C HIS A 59 2.96 -24.31 -7.97
N ALA A 60 2.84 -24.43 -9.30
CA ALA A 60 2.26 -25.65 -9.87
C ALA A 60 3.13 -26.85 -9.45
N PRO A 61 2.58 -27.81 -8.70
CA PRO A 61 3.35 -28.91 -8.13
C PRO A 61 3.92 -29.75 -9.27
N VAL A 62 5.22 -30.03 -9.21
CA VAL A 62 5.80 -31.16 -9.96
C VAL A 62 5.14 -32.40 -9.39
N SER A 63 4.17 -32.93 -10.13
CA SER A 63 3.43 -34.15 -9.84
C SER A 63 4.42 -35.30 -9.60
N GLY A 64 4.62 -35.70 -8.35
CA GLY A 64 5.43 -36.89 -8.07
C GLY A 64 6.07 -37.06 -6.69
N LEU A 65 5.94 -36.13 -5.72
CA LEU A 65 6.58 -36.30 -4.40
C LEU A 65 5.59 -36.09 -3.23
N PRO A 66 5.36 -37.11 -2.36
CA PRO A 66 4.35 -37.07 -1.30
C PRO A 66 4.64 -36.08 -0.14
N ASN A 67 5.81 -35.42 -0.15
CA ASN A 67 6.26 -34.52 0.91
C ASN A 67 5.98 -33.02 0.62
N SER A 68 5.32 -32.70 -0.51
CA SER A 68 5.09 -31.32 -0.99
C SER A 68 3.72 -30.74 -0.64
N VAL A 69 2.80 -31.57 -0.13
CA VAL A 69 1.42 -31.16 0.24
C VAL A 69 1.42 -30.33 1.52
N LEU A 70 2.20 -30.74 2.54
CA LEU A 70 2.21 -30.07 3.85
C LEU A 70 2.92 -28.69 3.84
N THR A 71 3.85 -28.47 2.90
CA THR A 71 4.60 -27.21 2.76
C THR A 71 3.85 -26.16 1.90
N SER A 72 3.01 -26.59 0.95
CA SER A 72 2.16 -25.68 0.17
C SER A 72 1.04 -25.04 1.00
N ASP A 73 0.48 -25.78 1.96
CA ASP A 73 -0.57 -25.27 2.85
C ASP A 73 -0.05 -24.15 3.77
N SER A 74 1.16 -24.31 4.30
CA SER A 74 1.80 -23.32 5.19
C SER A 74 2.05 -21.98 4.49
N ALA A 75 2.51 -22.02 3.23
CA ALA A 75 2.74 -20.81 2.43
C ALA A 75 1.43 -20.11 2.00
N THR A 76 0.33 -20.85 1.90
CA THR A 76 -0.99 -20.30 1.55
C THR A 76 -1.61 -19.55 2.73
N VAL A 77 -1.53 -20.12 3.94
CA VAL A 77 -1.95 -19.44 5.18
C VAL A 77 -1.11 -18.18 5.43
N GLN A 78 0.18 -18.24 5.10
CA GLN A 78 1.09 -17.10 5.22
C GLN A 78 0.70 -15.93 4.30
N ARG A 79 0.25 -16.19 3.07
CA ARG A 79 -0.17 -15.15 2.14
C ARG A 79 -1.50 -14.52 2.53
N ALA A 80 -2.44 -15.36 2.97
CA ALA A 80 -3.77 -14.91 3.38
C ALA A 80 -3.71 -13.85 4.50
N PHE A 81 -2.79 -13.98 5.46
CA PHE A 81 -2.72 -13.01 6.54
C PHE A 81 -2.22 -11.64 6.09
N TRP A 82 -1.23 -11.55 5.19
CA TRP A 82 -0.73 -10.27 4.68
C TRP A 82 -1.84 -9.53 3.92
N CYS A 83 -2.59 -10.26 3.10
CA CYS A 83 -3.73 -9.72 2.37
C CYS A 83 -4.84 -9.23 3.30
N VAL A 84 -5.17 -9.99 4.35
CA VAL A 84 -6.21 -9.60 5.33
C VAL A 84 -5.81 -8.31 6.04
N ILE A 85 -4.56 -8.16 6.49
CA ILE A 85 -4.10 -6.95 7.17
C ILE A 85 -4.05 -5.76 6.20
N PHE A 86 -3.61 -5.98 4.95
CA PHE A 86 -3.62 -4.93 3.92
C PHE A 86 -5.04 -4.44 3.62
N VAL A 87 -6.00 -5.36 3.41
CA VAL A 87 -7.41 -5.04 3.18
C VAL A 87 -8.03 -4.33 4.39
N LEU A 88 -7.70 -4.75 5.61
CA LEU A 88 -8.12 -4.06 6.83
C LEU A 88 -7.61 -2.61 6.86
N GLY A 89 -6.34 -2.39 6.50
CA GLY A 89 -5.77 -1.06 6.34
C GLY A 89 -6.52 -0.20 5.33
N VAL A 90 -6.86 -0.76 4.16
CA VAL A 90 -7.66 -0.07 3.12
C VAL A 90 -9.04 0.28 3.64
N ILE A 91 -9.73 -0.63 4.34
CA ILE A 91 -11.06 -0.38 4.93
C ILE A 91 -10.99 0.78 5.93
N LEU A 92 -9.97 0.82 6.80
CA LEU A 92 -9.78 1.92 7.75
C LEU A 92 -9.59 3.26 7.04
N VAL A 93 -8.81 3.30 5.95
CA VAL A 93 -8.62 4.51 5.13
C VAL A 93 -9.93 4.94 4.47
N MET A 94 -10.71 4.00 3.93
CA MET A 94 -12.01 4.30 3.32
C MET A 94 -13.03 4.84 4.33
N ILE A 95 -13.09 4.25 5.53
CA ILE A 95 -13.92 4.76 6.63
C ILE A 95 -13.45 6.16 7.05
N GLY A 96 -12.14 6.37 7.19
CA GLY A 96 -11.56 7.69 7.50
C GLY A 96 -11.90 8.74 6.45
N GLY A 97 -11.86 8.38 5.17
CA GLY A 97 -12.26 9.22 4.05
C GLY A 97 -13.75 9.59 4.12
N PHE A 98 -14.62 8.60 4.34
CA PHE A 98 -16.06 8.84 4.50
C PHE A 98 -16.35 9.78 5.69
N VAL A 99 -15.75 9.53 6.86
CA VAL A 99 -15.88 10.41 8.04
C VAL A 99 -15.41 11.84 7.72
N THR A 100 -14.33 11.99 6.95
CA THR A 100 -13.81 13.29 6.55
C THR A 100 -14.72 14.02 5.56
N ILE A 101 -15.36 13.30 4.63
CA ILE A 101 -16.34 13.87 3.67
C ILE A 101 -17.63 14.27 4.40
N CYS A 102 -18.09 13.43 5.33
CA CYS A 102 -19.26 13.69 6.17
C CYS A 102 -19.03 14.77 7.22
N ALA A 103 -17.78 15.19 7.44
CA ALA A 103 -17.45 16.40 8.18
C ALA A 103 -17.86 17.61 7.32
N THR A 104 -19.17 17.85 7.21
CA THR A 104 -19.71 19.10 6.66
C THR A 104 -18.97 20.27 7.29
N PRO A 105 -18.56 21.28 6.51
CA PRO A 105 -17.76 22.40 7.00
C PRO A 105 -18.60 23.21 8.01
N GLY A 106 -18.57 22.84 9.29
CA GLY A 106 -19.27 23.57 10.33
C GLY A 106 -19.49 22.83 11.65
N THR A 107 -19.88 21.55 11.64
CA THR A 107 -20.56 21.01 12.84
C THR A 107 -19.64 20.33 13.86
N SER A 108 -18.49 19.77 13.46
CA SER A 108 -17.60 19.12 14.44
C SER A 108 -16.12 19.04 14.04
N HIS A 109 -15.26 19.70 14.82
CA HIS A 109 -13.80 19.54 14.71
C HIS A 109 -13.34 18.12 15.09
N ARG A 110 -14.17 17.39 15.85
CA ARG A 110 -13.93 16.00 16.28
C ARG A 110 -13.97 15.00 15.11
N LEU A 111 -14.76 15.27 14.06
CA LEU A 111 -14.81 14.37 12.91
C LEU A 111 -13.50 14.40 12.11
N TYR A 112 -12.87 15.57 11.97
CA TYR A 112 -11.54 15.68 11.37
C TYR A 112 -10.46 14.98 12.20
N GLU A 113 -10.57 15.06 13.53
CA GLU A 113 -9.67 14.36 14.45
C GLU A 113 -9.78 12.83 14.31
N THR A 114 -11.01 12.31 14.30
CA THR A 114 -11.29 10.89 14.12
C THR A 114 -10.90 10.40 12.72
N GLY A 115 -11.25 11.15 11.67
CA GLY A 115 -10.87 10.84 10.28
C GLY A 115 -9.35 10.79 10.11
N GLY A 116 -8.64 11.77 10.68
CA GLY A 116 -7.17 11.79 10.69
C GLY A 116 -6.58 10.58 11.42
N ALA A 117 -7.12 10.19 12.58
CA ALA A 117 -6.67 9.01 13.31
C ALA A 117 -6.84 7.70 12.51
N PHE A 118 -7.96 7.54 11.79
CA PHE A 118 -8.18 6.39 10.90
C PHE A 118 -7.19 6.37 9.73
N PHE A 119 -6.89 7.52 9.11
CA PHE A 119 -5.87 7.62 8.07
C PHE A 119 -4.46 7.27 8.57
N ILE A 120 -4.07 7.75 9.76
CA ILE A 120 -2.78 7.42 10.37
C ILE A 120 -2.70 5.91 10.67
N THR A 121 -3.73 5.36 11.32
CA THR A 121 -3.76 3.95 11.71
C THR A 121 -3.71 3.04 10.48
N GLY A 122 -4.53 3.34 9.46
CA GLY A 122 -4.51 2.60 8.19
C GLY A 122 -3.17 2.71 7.47
N GLY A 123 -2.57 3.92 7.40
CA GLY A 123 -1.26 4.14 6.79
C GLY A 123 -0.13 3.38 7.48
N ILE A 124 -0.09 3.36 8.82
CA ILE A 124 0.90 2.59 9.59
C ILE A 124 0.72 1.09 9.35
N LEU A 125 -0.53 0.59 9.37
CA LEU A 125 -0.81 -0.81 9.09
C LEU A 125 -0.33 -1.22 7.69
N ILE A 126 -0.64 -0.42 6.67
CA ILE A 126 -0.21 -0.68 5.29
C ILE A 126 1.32 -0.64 5.19
N MET A 127 2.00 0.36 5.77
CA MET A 127 3.46 0.41 5.81
C MET A 127 4.07 -0.81 6.50
N SER A 128 3.50 -1.24 7.62
CA SER A 128 4.00 -2.40 8.37
C SER A 128 3.90 -3.68 7.55
N VAL A 129 2.81 -3.88 6.81
CA VAL A 129 2.64 -5.04 5.92
C VAL A 129 3.67 -5.02 4.80
N VAL A 130 3.91 -3.87 4.18
CA VAL A 130 4.89 -3.77 3.09
C VAL A 130 6.31 -4.04 3.58
N MET A 131 6.68 -3.52 4.75
CA MET A 131 8.00 -3.77 5.34
C MET A 131 8.18 -5.24 5.73
N LEU A 132 7.19 -5.82 6.40
CA LEU A 132 7.24 -7.23 6.79
C LEU A 132 7.27 -8.16 5.57
N PHE A 133 6.54 -7.82 4.49
CA PHE A 133 6.62 -8.51 3.22
C PHE A 133 8.02 -8.39 2.60
N ALA A 134 8.62 -7.20 2.60
CA ALA A 134 9.97 -7.00 2.07
C ALA A 134 11.04 -7.79 2.85
N VAL A 135 10.93 -7.83 4.18
CA VAL A 135 11.80 -8.64 5.04
C VAL A 135 11.58 -10.12 4.76
N TRP A 136 10.33 -10.57 4.63
CA TRP A 136 10.05 -11.96 4.29
C TRP A 136 10.64 -12.37 2.93
N VAL A 137 10.56 -11.51 1.91
CA VAL A 137 11.19 -11.74 0.60
C VAL A 137 12.71 -11.88 0.72
N GLN A 138 13.36 -11.12 1.61
CA GLN A 138 14.81 -11.20 1.83
C GLN A 138 15.25 -12.44 2.62
N VAL A 139 14.44 -12.86 3.60
CA VAL A 139 14.76 -13.96 4.52
C VAL A 139 14.39 -15.33 3.96
N SER A 140 13.57 -15.39 2.91
CA SER A 140 13.08 -16.66 2.37
C SER A 140 14.12 -17.38 1.49
N ASP A 141 15.06 -18.08 2.13
CA ASP A 141 15.97 -19.08 1.51
C ASP A 141 15.23 -20.16 0.69
N SER A 142 13.93 -20.30 0.93
CA SER A 142 13.03 -21.21 0.20
C SER A 142 12.88 -20.85 -1.28
N LEU A 143 12.92 -19.55 -1.62
CA LEU A 143 12.83 -19.08 -3.01
C LEU A 143 14.07 -19.51 -3.82
N GLU A 144 15.24 -19.46 -3.18
CA GLU A 144 16.52 -19.82 -3.78
C GLU A 144 16.59 -21.34 -4.05
N ARG A 145 16.14 -22.16 -3.10
CA ARG A 145 16.05 -23.62 -3.29
C ARG A 145 15.01 -24.00 -4.36
N TYR A 146 13.88 -23.31 -4.43
CA TYR A 146 12.87 -23.55 -5.47
C TYR A 146 13.39 -23.17 -6.86
N GLY A 147 14.11 -22.05 -6.97
CA GLY A 147 14.77 -21.62 -8.21
C GLY A 147 15.83 -22.63 -8.68
N LEU A 148 16.66 -23.14 -7.77
CA LEU A 148 17.68 -24.17 -8.08
C LEU A 148 17.04 -25.51 -8.49
N GLN A 149 15.98 -25.94 -7.82
CA GLN A 149 15.25 -27.17 -8.15
C GLN A 149 14.61 -27.08 -9.55
N ARG A 150 13.99 -25.93 -9.89
CA ARG A 150 13.37 -25.69 -11.19
C ARG A 150 14.40 -25.59 -12.32
N ARG A 151 15.56 -24.97 -12.06
CA ARG A 151 16.71 -24.91 -12.97
C ARG A 151 17.24 -26.30 -13.34
N ARG A 152 17.15 -27.28 -12.44
CA ARG A 152 17.54 -28.67 -12.72
C ARG A 152 16.53 -29.45 -13.57
N LEU A 153 15.24 -29.13 -13.45
CA LEU A 153 14.16 -29.93 -14.05
C LEU A 153 13.71 -29.45 -15.45
N VAL A 154 13.88 -28.16 -15.78
CA VAL A 154 13.30 -27.57 -17.00
C VAL A 154 14.36 -27.04 -17.98
N CYS A 155 15.36 -26.28 -17.51
CA CYS A 155 16.39 -25.68 -18.37
C CYS A 155 17.72 -25.44 -17.61
N PRO A 156 18.86 -25.99 -18.05
CA PRO A 156 20.16 -25.77 -17.40
C PRO A 156 20.67 -24.31 -17.51
N SER A 157 20.16 -23.52 -18.47
CA SER A 157 20.50 -22.11 -18.70
C SER A 157 19.40 -21.13 -18.27
N LEU A 158 18.67 -21.43 -17.19
CA LEU A 158 17.65 -20.51 -16.67
C LEU A 158 18.28 -19.24 -16.08
N GLN A 159 17.92 -18.08 -16.64
CA GLN A 159 18.23 -16.76 -16.08
C GLN A 159 16.95 -16.18 -15.47
N LEU A 160 16.82 -16.31 -14.14
CA LEU A 160 15.67 -15.85 -13.38
C LEU A 160 15.93 -14.42 -12.92
N SER A 161 15.19 -13.44 -13.44
CA SER A 161 15.20 -12.08 -12.89
C SER A 161 13.90 -11.81 -12.15
N VAL A 162 14.04 -11.54 -10.84
CA VAL A 162 12.93 -11.20 -9.96
C VAL A 162 12.82 -9.68 -9.95
N HIS A 163 11.74 -9.16 -10.53
CA HIS A 163 11.47 -7.74 -10.52
C HIS A 163 10.23 -7.46 -9.67
N TYR A 164 10.36 -6.50 -8.75
CA TYR A 164 9.21 -5.93 -8.06
C TYR A 164 8.28 -5.31 -9.10
N GLY A 165 7.01 -5.69 -9.08
CA GLY A 165 6.06 -5.11 -10.01
C GLY A 165 5.65 -3.69 -9.59
N PRO A 166 5.03 -2.92 -10.49
CA PRO A 166 4.64 -1.53 -10.22
C PRO A 166 3.75 -1.37 -8.99
N SER A 167 2.90 -2.37 -8.71
CA SER A 167 1.97 -2.42 -7.58
C SER A 167 2.66 -2.38 -6.21
N PHE A 168 3.86 -2.96 -6.12
CA PHE A 168 4.66 -2.95 -4.89
C PHE A 168 5.28 -1.58 -4.61
N MET A 169 5.59 -0.79 -5.65
CA MET A 169 6.08 0.58 -5.49
C MET A 169 4.95 1.57 -5.15
N LEU A 170 3.72 1.28 -5.59
CA LEU A 170 2.55 2.10 -5.31
C LEU A 170 2.10 2.00 -3.84
N ALA A 171 2.22 0.84 -3.20
CA ALA A 171 1.74 0.64 -1.83
C ALA A 171 2.47 1.50 -0.76
N PRO A 172 3.82 1.56 -0.68
CA PRO A 172 4.51 2.48 0.23
C PRO A 172 4.20 3.95 -0.06
N THR A 173 4.11 4.30 -1.34
CA THR A 173 3.82 5.66 -1.78
C THR A 173 2.43 6.08 -1.30
N ALA A 174 1.42 5.21 -1.49
CA ALA A 174 0.08 5.44 -1.00
C ALA A 174 0.03 5.54 0.52
N ALA A 175 0.73 4.65 1.23
CA ALA A 175 0.76 4.68 2.69
C ALA A 175 1.40 5.97 3.23
N PHE A 176 2.46 6.47 2.61
CA PHE A 176 3.03 7.79 2.95
C PHE A 176 2.02 8.93 2.71
N LEU A 177 1.30 8.91 1.59
CA LEU A 177 0.25 9.89 1.32
C LEU A 177 -0.92 9.78 2.32
N CYS A 178 -1.27 8.58 2.78
CA CYS A 178 -2.25 8.38 3.87
C CYS A 178 -1.76 9.02 5.18
N LEU A 179 -0.49 8.83 5.53
CA LEU A 179 0.10 9.43 6.75
C LEU A 179 0.12 10.95 6.67
N LEU A 180 0.51 11.51 5.52
CA LEU A 180 0.48 12.95 5.28
C LEU A 180 -0.95 13.50 5.37
N THR A 181 -1.91 12.81 4.76
CA THR A 181 -3.34 13.15 4.83
C THR A 181 -3.83 13.15 6.27
N GLY A 182 -3.55 12.09 7.04
CA GLY A 182 -3.91 11.99 8.45
C GLY A 182 -3.30 13.10 9.29
N LEU A 183 -2.04 13.45 9.06
CA LEU A 183 -1.36 14.53 9.76
C LEU A 183 -1.98 15.90 9.44
N LEU A 184 -2.28 16.17 8.16
CA LEU A 184 -2.96 17.39 7.74
C LEU A 184 -4.37 17.50 8.36
N LEU A 185 -5.11 16.39 8.45
CA LEU A 185 -6.42 16.34 9.10
C LEU A 185 -6.33 16.61 10.61
N LEU A 186 -5.29 16.15 11.29
CA LEU A 186 -5.05 16.44 12.71
C LEU A 186 -4.57 17.87 12.97
N LEU A 187 -3.90 18.49 12.00
CA LEU A 187 -3.48 19.89 12.05
C LEU A 187 -4.65 20.88 11.94
N ILE A 188 -5.73 20.53 11.25
CA ILE A 188 -6.90 21.42 11.09
C ILE A 188 -7.53 21.78 12.46
N PRO A 189 -7.86 20.81 13.35
CA PRO A 189 -8.34 21.12 14.70
C PRO A 189 -7.35 21.85 15.59
N SER A 190 -6.03 21.67 15.41
CA SER A 190 -5.03 22.37 16.22
C SER A 190 -4.90 23.83 15.80
N VAL A 191 -4.86 24.12 14.49
CA VAL A 191 -4.86 25.49 13.94
C VAL A 191 -6.15 26.22 14.29
N ARG A 192 -7.30 25.54 14.22
CA ARG A 192 -8.60 26.13 14.64
C ARG A 192 -8.61 26.48 16.13
N ARG A 193 -8.05 25.61 16.99
CA ARG A 193 -7.94 25.89 18.43
C ARG A 193 -6.99 27.05 18.75
N ALA A 194 -5.90 27.19 18.00
CA ALA A 194 -4.97 28.31 18.16
C ALA A 194 -5.66 29.65 17.80
N SER A 195 -6.32 29.71 16.64
CA SER A 195 -7.08 30.89 16.21
C SER A 195 -8.21 31.26 17.18
N ALA A 196 -8.91 30.26 17.76
CA ALA A 196 -9.95 30.51 18.75
C ALA A 196 -9.40 31.08 20.08
N ARG A 197 -8.15 30.77 20.45
CA ARG A 197 -7.49 31.37 21.63
C ARG A 197 -7.11 32.83 21.38
N GLU A 198 -6.51 33.11 20.23
CA GLU A 198 -6.19 34.50 19.81
C GLU A 198 -7.45 35.37 19.76
N CYS A 199 -8.56 34.84 19.25
CA CYS A 199 -9.84 35.54 19.19
C CYS A 199 -10.43 35.83 20.58
N LYS A 200 -10.23 34.93 21.56
CA LYS A 200 -10.63 35.16 22.96
C LYS A 200 -9.80 36.24 23.64
N ASP A 201 -8.50 36.33 23.34
CA ASP A 201 -7.63 37.39 23.85
C ASP A 201 -7.94 38.75 23.17
N THR A 202 -8.50 38.74 21.96
CA THR A 202 -8.85 39.92 21.15
C THR A 202 -10.26 40.45 21.40
N GLU A 203 -11.09 39.80 22.23
CA GLU A 203 -12.47 40.24 22.54
C GLU A 203 -12.54 41.63 23.21
N ASN A 204 -11.41 42.19 23.65
CA ASN A 204 -11.26 43.59 24.09
C ASN A 204 -10.90 44.60 22.97
N GLN A 205 -10.87 44.21 21.69
CA GLN A 205 -10.41 45.03 20.55
C GLN A 205 -11.39 44.92 19.35
N PRO A 206 -11.39 45.85 18.37
CA PRO A 206 -12.57 46.14 17.56
C PRO A 206 -12.88 45.08 16.50
N LEU A 207 -14.14 45.18 16.01
CA LEU A 207 -14.93 44.24 15.21
C LEU A 207 -14.27 43.59 13.97
N SER A 208 -13.19 44.13 13.43
CA SER A 208 -12.60 43.69 12.15
C SER A 208 -11.83 42.37 12.25
N LEU A 209 -11.44 41.94 13.45
CA LEU A 209 -10.76 40.66 13.70
C LEU A 209 -11.74 39.49 13.94
N ARG A 210 -13.05 39.78 14.04
CA ARG A 210 -14.09 38.79 14.34
C ARG A 210 -14.51 37.97 13.13
N GLU A 211 -14.31 38.49 11.91
CA GLU A 211 -14.65 37.77 10.67
C GLU A 211 -13.72 36.60 10.37
N GLU A 212 -12.50 36.56 10.95
CA GLU A 212 -11.59 35.41 10.83
C GLU A 212 -11.86 34.28 11.85
N CYS A 213 -12.86 34.49 12.72
CA CYS A 213 -13.18 33.57 13.83
C CYS A 213 -14.33 32.60 13.50
N VAL A 214 -14.84 32.64 12.26
CA VAL A 214 -15.93 31.78 11.73
C VAL A 214 -15.36 30.70 10.80
#